data_AF-A0A0F8SVC9-F1
#
_entry.id   AF-A0A0F8SVC9-F1
#
_cell.length_a   1.000
_cell.length_b   1.000
_cell.length_c   1.000
_cell.angle_alpha   90.00
_cell.angle_beta   90.00
_cell.angle_gamma   90.00
#
_symmetry.space_group_name_H-M   'P 1'
#
loop_
_entity.id
_entity.type
_entity.pdbx_description
1 polymer ?
#
loop_
_entity_poly.entity_id
_entity_poly.type
_entity_poly.pdbx_seq_one_letter_code
_entity_poly.pdbx_strand_id
1 'polypeptide(L)' 'MDLKKLFLEENVGGFDLILRTLLGVLGITALALNLVKSSPLKWIVALIAFTGLFTSIIRHCTPYVILGINTAKTK' A
#
# COMPACT_ATOMS: atom_id res chain seq x y z
N MET A 1 12.53 19.26 7.67
CA MET A 1 12.19 17.82 7.69
C MET A 1 13.29 17.07 6.97
N ASP A 2 13.78 15.99 7.57
CA ASP A 2 14.85 15.19 7.00
C ASP A 2 14.32 14.41 5.77
N LEU A 3 14.80 14.77 4.58
CA LEU A 3 14.27 14.25 3.31
C LEU A 3 14.47 12.73 3.21
N LYS A 4 15.53 12.19 3.80
CA LYS A 4 15.75 10.74 3.87
C LYS A 4 14.67 10.05 4.68
N LYS A 5 14.27 10.63 5.81
CA LYS A 5 13.20 10.03 6.64
C LYS A 5 11.85 10.02 5.92
N LEU A 6 11.62 11.04 5.10
CA LEU A 6 10.37 11.22 4.38
C LEU A 6 10.14 10.19 3.27
N PHE A 7 11.20 9.61 2.72
CA PHE A 7 11.12 8.71 1.56
C PHE A 7 11.75 7.31 1.77
N LEU A 8 12.64 7.12 2.76
CA LEU A 8 13.38 5.87 2.94
C LEU A 8 13.18 5.21 4.32
N GLU A 9 12.54 5.87 5.29
CA GLU A 9 12.38 5.27 6.63
C GLU A 9 11.29 4.20 6.62
N GLU A 10 11.63 2.96 6.99
CA GLU A 10 10.65 1.88 7.13
C GLU A 10 9.64 2.23 8.22
N ASN A 11 8.37 2.31 7.83
CA ASN A 11 7.28 2.72 8.72
C ASN A 11 6.06 1.81 8.66
N VAL A 12 6.08 0.79 7.80
CA VAL A 12 5.02 -0.20 7.65
C VAL A 12 5.44 -1.50 8.34
N GLY A 13 4.78 -1.86 9.43
CA GLY A 13 5.03 -3.10 10.17
C GLY A 13 4.37 -4.33 9.57
N GLY A 14 4.71 -5.51 10.11
CA GLY A 14 4.33 -6.81 9.54
C GLY A 14 2.82 -7.02 9.37
N PHE A 15 1.99 -6.62 10.34
CA PHE A 15 0.53 -6.79 10.22
C PHE A 15 -0.06 -5.88 9.11
N ASP A 16 0.36 -4.61 9.07
CA ASP A 16 -0.06 -3.65 8.06
C ASP A 16 0.40 -4.07 6.66
N LEU A 17 1.63 -4.60 6.57
CA LEU A 17 2.21 -5.19 5.37
C LEU A 17 1.36 -6.35 4.83
N ILE A 18 0.93 -7.27 5.70
CA ILE A 18 0.10 -8.42 5.31
C ILE A 18 -1.24 -7.94 4.75
N LEU A 19 -1.94 -7.05 5.46
CA LEU A 19 -3.24 -6.52 5.00
C LEU A 19 -3.12 -5.84 3.64
N ARG A 20 -2.10 -5.01 3.48
CA ARG A 20 -1.88 -4.23 2.28
C ARG A 20 -1.47 -5.08 1.09
N THR A 21 -0.64 -6.10 1.34
CA THR A 21 -0.30 -7.11 0.33
C THR A 21 -1.52 -7.93 -0.06
N LEU A 22 -2.34 -8.36 0.91
CA LEU A 22 -3.54 -9.16 0.66
C LEU A 22 -4.55 -8.39 -0.20
N LEU A 23 -4.88 -7.16 0.16
CA LEU A 23 -5.76 -6.30 -0.63
C LEU A 23 -5.19 -6.00 -2.01
N GLY A 24 -3.87 -5.80 -2.09
CA GLY A 24 -3.14 -5.61 -3.33
C GLY A 24 -3.28 -6.80 -4.29
N VAL A 25 -3.01 -8.01 -3.78
CA VAL A 25 -3.10 -9.26 -4.53
C VAL A 25 -4.55 -9.54 -4.95
N LEU A 26 -5.52 -9.44 -4.03
CA LEU A 26 -6.93 -9.65 -4.36
C LEU A 26 -7.42 -8.65 -5.42
N GLY A 27 -7.03 -7.37 -5.31
CA GLY A 27 -7.38 -6.34 -6.26
C GLY A 27 -6.80 -6.60 -7.66
N ILE A 28 -5.51 -6.95 -7.75
CA ILE A 28 -4.89 -7.23 -9.05
C ILE A 28 -5.42 -8.52 -9.68
N THR A 29 -5.69 -9.56 -8.87
CA THR A 29 -6.32 -10.80 -9.36
C THR A 29 -7.73 -10.53 -9.88
N ALA A 30 -8.53 -9.72 -9.17
CA ALA A 30 -9.88 -9.35 -9.61
C ALA A 30 -9.88 -8.55 -10.93
N LEU A 31 -8.88 -7.70 -11.14
CA LEU A 31 -8.69 -6.99 -12.41
C LEU A 31 -8.22 -7.92 -13.52
N ALA A 32 -7.26 -8.80 -13.25
CA ALA A 32 -6.74 -9.76 -14.22
C ALA A 32 -7.80 -10.74 -14.72
N LEU A 33 -8.69 -11.17 -13.82
CA LEU A 33 -9.85 -12.01 -14.13
C LEU A 33 -11.04 -11.22 -14.70
N ASN A 34 -10.90 -9.90 -14.89
CA ASN A 34 -11.95 -9.01 -15.40
C ASN A 34 -13.26 -9.08 -14.58
N LEU A 35 -13.15 -9.35 -13.27
CA LEU A 35 -14.30 -9.45 -12.36
C LEU A 35 -14.93 -8.08 -12.07
N VAL A 36 -14.14 -7.01 -12.20
CA VAL A 36 -14.60 -5.63 -12.05
C VAL A 36 -15.15 -5.15 -13.40
N LYS A 37 -16.48 -5.20 -13.61
CA LYS A 37 -17.09 -4.88 -14.92
C LYS A 37 -17.18 -3.39 -15.24
N SER A 38 -17.36 -2.55 -14.23
CA SER A 38 -17.56 -1.11 -14.42
C SER A 38 -16.23 -0.38 -14.69
N SER A 39 -16.17 0.38 -15.78
CA SER A 39 -14.98 1.11 -16.23
C SER A 39 -14.37 2.05 -15.17
N PRO A 40 -15.13 2.94 -14.49
CA PRO A 40 -14.56 3.78 -13.44
C PRO A 40 -14.09 2.98 -12.22
N LEU A 41 -14.79 1.89 -11.86
CA LEU A 41 -14.39 1.04 -10.73
C LEU A 41 -13.08 0.29 -11.02
N LYS A 42 -12.80 -0.09 -12.27
CA LYS A 42 -11.52 -0.72 -12.64
C LYS A 42 -10.33 0.16 -12.28
N TRP A 43 -10.41 1.45 -12.56
CA TRP A 43 -9.33 2.39 -12.25
C TRP A 43 -9.13 2.59 -10.76
N ILE A 44 -10.22 2.66 -9.98
CA ILE A 44 -10.15 2.75 -8.52
C ILE A 44 -9.50 1.49 -7.94
N VAL A 45 -9.97 0.30 -8.36
CA VAL A 45 -9.39 -0.97 -7.91
C VAL A 45 -7.93 -1.08 -8.33
N ALA A 46 -7.56 -0.61 -9.52
CA ALA A 46 -6.19 -0.63 -10.01
C ALA A 46 -5.27 0.26 -9.17
N LEU A 47 -5.75 1.45 -8.80
CA LEU A 47 -5.01 2.37 -7.94
C LEU A 47 -4.84 1.79 -6.53
N ILE A 48 -5.87 1.18 -5.96
CA ILE A 48 -5.79 0.52 -4.65
C ILE A 48 -4.81 -0.67 -4.72
N ALA A 49 -4.92 -1.51 -5.74
CA ALA A 49 -4.05 -2.67 -5.91
C ALA A 49 -2.58 -2.25 -6.08
N PHE A 50 -2.32 -1.28 -6.96
CA PHE A 50 -0.99 -0.75 -7.21
C PHE A 50 -0.38 -0.13 -5.95
N THR A 51 -1.10 0.79 -5.31
CA THR A 51 -0.59 1.47 -4.10
C THR A 51 -0.38 0.48 -2.97
N GLY A 52 -1.24 -0.53 -2.81
CA GLY A 52 -1.10 -1.59 -1.83
C GLY A 52 0.15 -2.43 -2.03
N LEU A 53 0.36 -2.95 -3.24
CA LEU A 53 1.54 -3.75 -3.57
C LEU A 53 2.83 -2.94 -3.51
N PHE A 54 2.84 -1.75 -4.11
CA PHE A 54 4.03 -0.90 -4.21
C PHE A 54 4.60 -0.55 -2.83
N THR A 55 3.74 -0.08 -1.94
CA THR A 55 4.14 0.28 -0.57
C THR A 55 4.46 -0.93 0.30
N SER A 56 3.90 -2.11 0.00
CA SER A 56 4.30 -3.35 0.66
C SER A 56 5.71 -3.77 0.27
N ILE A 57 6.10 -3.60 -1.00
CA ILE A 57 7.46 -3.88 -1.48
C ILE A 57 8.48 -2.93 -0.85
N ILE A 58 8.18 -1.63 -0.83
CA ILE A 58 9.10 -0.62 -0.32
C ILE A 58 9.09 -0.58 1.22
N ARG A 59 8.05 -1.15 1.86
CA ARG A 59 7.80 -1.08 3.31
C ARG A 59 7.76 0.36 3.85
N HIS A 60 7.42 1.28 2.95
CA HIS A 60 7.37 2.70 3.21
C HIS A 60 6.04 3.28 2.72
N CYS A 61 5.45 4.13 3.55
CA CYS A 61 4.25 4.87 3.26
C CYS A 61 4.48 6.35 3.60
N THR A 62 4.72 7.19 2.60
CA THR A 62 4.95 8.63 2.78
C THR A 62 3.81 9.34 3.52
N PRO A 63 2.51 9.03 3.26
CA PRO A 63 1.41 9.55 4.07
C PRO A 63 1.53 9.23 5.56
N TYR A 64 2.03 8.04 5.93
CA TYR A 64 2.21 7.68 7.33
C TYR A 64 3.29 8.53 8.01
N VAL A 65 4.37 8.88 7.29
CA VAL A 65 5.39 9.79 7.82
C VAL A 65 4.82 11.18 8.10
N ILE A 66 4.00 11.72 7.19
CA ILE A 66 3.34 13.02 7.37
C ILE A 66 2.39 13.00 8.57
N LEU A 67 1.70 11.88 8.79
CA LEU A 67 0.78 11.67 9.91
C LEU A 67 1.49 11.26 11.22
N GLY A 68 2.81 11.05 11.21
CA GLY A 68 3.57 10.59 12.38
C GLY A 68 3.29 9.13 12.78
N ILE A 69 2.72 8.33 11.88
CA ILE A 69 2.39 6.92 12.11
C ILE A 69 3.60 6.05 11.73
N ASN A 70 4.00 5.15 12.62
CA ASN A 70 4.97 4.11 12.33
C ASN A 70 4.47 2.80 12.94
N THR A 71 4.02 1.89 12.09
CA THR A 71 3.55 0.56 12.49
C THR A 71 4.69 -0.47 12.54
N ALA A 72 5.88 -0.13 12.01
CA ALA A 72 7.08 -0.96 12.08
C ALA A 72 7.78 -0.87 13.45
N LYS A 73 7.64 0.26 14.15
CA LYS A 73 8.08 0.40 15.54
C LYS A 73 7.20 -0.45 16.46
N THR A 74 7.67 -1.65 16.73
CA THR A 74 7.26 -2.39 17.94
C THR A 74 7.87 -1.69 19.15
N LYS A 75 7.10 -1.56 20.24
CA LYS A 75 7.60 -1.06 21.53
C LYS A 75 8.76 -1.90 22.05
#